data_AF-A0A917N9S8-F1
#
_entry.id   AF-A0A917N9S8-F1
#
_cell.length_a   1.000
_cell.length_b   1.000
_cell.length_c   1.000
_cell.angle_alpha   90.00
_cell.angle_beta   90.00
_cell.angle_gamma   90.00
#
_symmetry.space_group_name_H-M   'P 1'
#
loop_
_entity.id
_entity.type
_entity.pdbx_description
1 polymer ?
#
loop_
_entity_poly.entity_id
_entity_poly.type
_entity_poly.pdbx_seq_one_letter_code
_entity_poly.pdbx_strand_id
1 'polypeptide(L)'
;MKKGALLLSFMASLVLAGCSDSSDIEENSSVQRKPLSVETSPQYLAVIKCVDDQLYKGAEDIDEDVRKDILNDALALFELPKYSAYKIDKIDRSKLDMATYMKSYSDCLLSEEFAGKLNKIAKKNDYEFPEED
;
A
#
# COMPACT_ATOMS: atom_id res chain seq x y z
N MET A 1 44.48 -20.84 8.43
CA MET A 1 44.71 -21.69 7.23
C MET A 1 43.56 -21.46 6.25
N LYS A 2 43.91 -21.30 4.97
CA LYS A 2 43.17 -21.52 3.69
C LYS A 2 41.62 -21.47 3.68
N LYS A 3 41.06 -20.54 2.88
CA LYS A 3 40.32 -20.74 1.58
C LYS A 3 38.88 -21.28 1.76
N GLY A 4 37.85 -20.84 1.05
CA GLY A 4 37.76 -19.97 -0.13
C GLY A 4 36.29 -19.77 -0.54
N ALA A 5 36.09 -18.80 -1.42
CA ALA A 5 34.82 -18.51 -2.09
C ALA A 5 34.48 -19.55 -3.16
N LEU A 6 33.19 -19.74 -3.44
CA LEU A 6 32.72 -20.36 -4.68
C LEU A 6 31.60 -19.50 -5.29
N LEU A 7 31.95 -18.75 -6.34
CA LEU A 7 31.04 -18.08 -7.26
C LEU A 7 30.52 -19.11 -8.27
N LEU A 8 29.20 -19.18 -8.48
CA LEU A 8 28.60 -19.88 -9.62
C LEU A 8 27.79 -18.88 -10.45
N SER A 9 28.35 -18.61 -11.62
CA SER A 9 27.78 -17.96 -12.79
C SER A 9 26.54 -18.70 -13.34
N PHE A 10 25.61 -17.98 -13.97
CA PHE A 10 25.34 -18.10 -15.42
C PHE A 10 24.32 -17.03 -15.87
N MET A 11 24.65 -16.33 -16.95
CA MET A 11 23.74 -15.46 -17.68
C MET A 11 22.73 -16.28 -18.49
N ALA A 12 21.51 -15.77 -18.63
CA ALA A 12 20.61 -16.11 -19.72
C ALA A 12 19.96 -14.82 -20.25
N SER A 13 20.59 -14.23 -21.27
CA SER A 13 19.95 -13.24 -22.13
C SER A 13 19.01 -13.97 -23.09
N LEU A 14 17.70 -13.79 -22.94
CA LEU A 14 16.75 -14.21 -23.96
C LEU A 14 16.47 -13.02 -24.88
N VAL A 15 16.98 -13.10 -26.10
CA VAL A 15 16.65 -12.21 -27.21
C VAL A 15 15.35 -12.72 -27.83
N LEU A 16 14.31 -11.88 -27.86
CA LEU A 16 13.20 -12.04 -28.80
C LEU A 16 13.31 -10.93 -29.85
N ALA A 17 13.76 -11.32 -31.04
CA ALA A 17 13.61 -10.55 -32.27
C ALA A 17 12.19 -10.75 -32.82
N GLY A 18 11.63 -9.71 -33.43
CA GLY A 18 10.39 -9.83 -34.20
C GLY A 18 9.76 -8.48 -34.56
N CYS A 19 10.30 -7.81 -35.58
CA CYS A 19 9.55 -6.83 -36.38
C CYS A 19 8.51 -7.56 -37.24
N SER A 20 7.31 -6.99 -37.37
CA SER A 20 6.63 -6.97 -38.67
C SER A 20 5.60 -5.86 -38.78
N ASP A 21 5.48 -5.44 -40.03
CA ASP A 21 4.89 -4.26 -40.62
C ASP A 21 3.36 -4.17 -40.49
N SER A 22 2.88 -2.91 -40.48
CA SER A 22 1.60 -2.44 -41.02
C SER A 22 0.26 -2.85 -40.37
N SER A 23 -0.38 -1.87 -39.74
CA SER A 23 -1.78 -1.48 -40.02
C SER A 23 -1.99 -0.06 -39.48
N ASP A 24 -2.45 0.84 -40.35
CA ASP A 24 -3.05 2.13 -39.99
C ASP A 24 -4.01 1.93 -38.81
N ILE A 25 -3.65 2.48 -37.66
CA ILE A 25 -4.58 2.69 -36.56
C ILE A 25 -4.91 4.18 -36.59
N GLU A 26 -6.07 4.45 -37.19
CA GLU A 26 -6.76 5.72 -37.09
C GLU A 26 -6.86 6.15 -35.62
N GLU A 27 -6.48 7.40 -35.44
CA GLU A 27 -6.84 8.31 -34.38
C GLU A 27 -8.17 7.96 -33.68
N ASN A 28 -8.12 7.45 -32.44
CA ASN A 28 -8.98 8.02 -31.41
C ASN A 28 -8.60 7.68 -29.97
N SER A 29 -8.67 8.73 -29.16
CA SER A 29 -8.72 8.69 -27.70
C SER A 29 -7.41 8.35 -26.99
N SER A 30 -6.40 9.21 -27.20
CA SER A 30 -5.44 9.54 -26.15
C SER A 30 -6.15 10.27 -25.00
N VAL A 31 -7.07 9.58 -24.31
CA VAL A 31 -7.34 9.87 -22.90
C VAL A 31 -6.09 9.37 -22.19
N GLN A 32 -5.06 10.22 -22.13
CA GLN A 32 -4.04 10.09 -21.10
C GLN A 32 -4.81 10.08 -19.78
N ARG A 33 -5.07 8.89 -19.23
CA ARG A 33 -5.63 8.74 -17.89
C ARG A 33 -4.64 9.47 -17.00
N LYS A 34 -5.03 10.66 -16.53
CA LYS A 34 -4.26 11.37 -15.52
C LYS A 34 -3.94 10.34 -14.44
N PRO A 35 -2.67 10.14 -14.08
CA PRO A 35 -2.36 9.25 -12.97
C PRO A 35 -3.21 9.71 -11.79
N LEU A 36 -3.96 8.78 -11.21
CA LEU A 36 -4.71 9.05 -10.00
C LEU A 36 -3.72 9.69 -9.01
N SER A 37 -4.14 10.77 -8.35
CA SER A 37 -3.35 11.30 -7.24
C SER A 37 -3.06 10.14 -6.29
N VAL A 38 -1.82 10.01 -5.81
CA VAL A 38 -1.40 8.87 -4.97
C VAL A 38 -2.31 8.75 -3.73
N GLU A 39 -2.81 9.88 -3.23
CA GLU A 39 -3.78 9.99 -2.12
C GLU A 39 -5.21 9.52 -2.46
N THR A 40 -5.45 9.17 -3.72
CA THR A 40 -6.71 8.58 -4.23
C THR A 40 -6.51 7.17 -4.78
N SER A 41 -5.30 6.61 -4.62
CA SER A 41 -5.01 5.25 -5.08
C SER A 41 -5.74 4.21 -4.20
N PRO A 42 -6.18 3.07 -4.77
CA PRO A 42 -6.81 2.02 -4.00
C PRO A 42 -5.92 1.50 -2.85
N GLN A 43 -4.61 1.43 -3.06
CA GLN A 43 -3.65 1.01 -2.03
C GLN A 43 -3.62 1.98 -0.85
N TYR A 44 -3.56 3.29 -1.09
CA TYR A 44 -3.59 4.31 -0.04
C TYR A 44 -4.83 4.18 0.86
N LEU A 45 -6.00 4.03 0.24
CA LEU A 45 -7.26 3.93 0.94
C LEU A 45 -7.42 2.60 1.69
N ALA A 46 -6.88 1.52 1.11
CA ALA A 46 -6.86 0.21 1.76
C ALA A 46 -6.00 0.21 3.02
N VAL A 47 -4.79 0.79 2.97
CA VAL A 47 -3.91 0.89 4.14
C VAL A 47 -4.55 1.71 5.26
N ILE A 48 -5.14 2.87 4.94
CA ILE A 48 -5.82 3.71 5.94
C ILE A 48 -6.96 2.95 6.60
N LYS A 49 -7.85 2.33 5.80
CA LYS A 49 -8.99 1.59 6.34
C LYS A 49 -8.55 0.40 7.19
N CYS A 50 -7.51 -0.32 6.75
CA CYS A 50 -6.95 -1.44 7.49
C CYS A 50 -6.39 -1.00 8.86
N VAL A 51 -5.59 0.07 8.90
CA VAL A 51 -5.03 0.60 10.15
C VAL A 51 -6.15 1.10 11.06
N ASP A 52 -7.09 1.88 10.53
CA ASP A 52 -8.26 2.35 11.28
C ASP A 52 -9.03 1.19 11.91
N ASP A 53 -9.33 0.14 11.14
CA ASP A 53 -10.06 -1.02 11.66
C ASP A 53 -9.30 -1.72 12.78
N GLN A 54 -7.97 -1.82 12.68
CA GLN A 54 -7.15 -2.39 13.76
C GLN A 54 -7.16 -1.52 15.02
N LEU A 55 -7.13 -0.18 14.86
CA LEU A 55 -7.19 0.74 16.00
C LEU A 55 -8.57 0.68 16.68
N TYR A 56 -9.65 0.74 15.91
CA TYR A 56 -11.03 0.77 16.44
C TYR A 56 -11.57 -0.59 16.87
N LYS A 57 -10.98 -1.71 16.46
CA LYS A 57 -11.31 -3.04 17.01
C LYS A 57 -11.15 -3.13 18.51
N GLY A 58 -10.42 -2.19 19.12
CA GLY A 58 -9.97 -2.32 20.48
C GLY A 58 -10.25 -1.20 21.47
N ALA A 59 -10.76 -0.05 21.02
CA ALA A 59 -10.98 1.08 21.91
C ALA A 59 -12.18 1.91 21.42
N GLU A 60 -13.08 2.26 22.34
CA GLU A 60 -14.21 3.14 22.04
C GLU A 60 -13.78 4.59 21.81
N ASP A 61 -12.57 4.99 22.25
CA ASP A 61 -12.06 6.36 22.12
C ASP A 61 -10.52 6.39 21.98
N ILE A 62 -10.01 6.25 20.75
CA ILE A 62 -8.62 6.64 20.44
C ILE A 62 -8.55 8.14 20.20
N ASP A 63 -7.57 8.81 20.80
CA ASP A 63 -7.30 10.23 20.56
C ASP A 63 -7.03 10.48 19.06
N GLU A 64 -7.66 11.52 18.50
CA GLU A 64 -7.62 11.79 17.06
C GLU A 64 -6.20 12.10 16.56
N ASP A 65 -5.37 12.76 17.38
CA ASP A 65 -3.99 13.07 17.03
C ASP A 65 -3.13 11.80 17.09
N VAL A 66 -3.31 10.95 18.11
CA VAL A 66 -2.64 9.64 18.20
C VAL A 66 -2.99 8.75 17.01
N ARG A 67 -4.28 8.66 16.66
CA ARG A 67 -4.76 7.93 15.48
C ARG A 67 -4.08 8.44 14.21
N LYS A 68 -4.01 9.76 14.04
CA LYS A 68 -3.39 10.40 12.87
C LYS A 68 -1.89 10.14 12.80
N ASP A 69 -1.19 10.13 13.91
CA ASP A 69 0.25 9.85 13.95
C ASP A 69 0.53 8.38 13.63
N ILE A 70 -0.26 7.45 14.17
CA ILE A 70 -0.17 6.03 13.80
C ILE A 70 -0.46 5.82 12.31
N LEU A 71 -1.49 6.47 11.76
CA LEU A 71 -1.79 6.42 10.32
C LEU A 71 -0.64 6.96 9.46
N ASN A 72 -0.01 8.06 9.85
CA ASN A 72 1.13 8.63 9.14
C ASN A 72 2.35 7.71 9.16
N ASP A 73 2.68 7.15 10.33
CA ASP A 73 3.79 6.21 10.48
C ASP A 73 3.51 4.91 9.70
N ALA A 74 2.27 4.42 9.70
CA ALA A 74 1.87 3.23 8.94
C ALA A 74 1.94 3.47 7.42
N LEU A 75 1.47 4.63 6.94
CA LEU A 75 1.57 5.01 5.52
C LEU A 75 3.03 5.11 5.06
N ALA A 76 3.93 5.59 5.92
CA ALA A 76 5.35 5.66 5.63
C ALA A 76 5.99 4.27 5.39
N LEU A 77 5.48 3.20 6.02
CA LEU A 77 5.95 1.82 5.77
C LEU A 77 5.73 1.36 4.32
N PHE A 78 4.76 1.96 3.63
CA PHE A 78 4.41 1.65 2.25
C PHE A 78 4.87 2.73 1.27
N GLU A 79 5.71 3.68 1.71
CA GLU A 79 6.16 4.83 0.93
C GLU A 79 4.98 5.70 0.41
N LEU A 80 3.89 5.73 1.17
CA LEU A 80 2.69 6.47 0.82
C LEU A 80 2.71 7.90 1.41
N PRO A 81 1.94 8.84 0.81
CA PRO A 81 1.79 10.19 1.35
C PRO A 81 1.22 10.19 2.78
N LYS A 82 1.39 11.30 3.50
CA LYS A 82 0.79 11.48 4.83
C LYS A 82 -0.74 11.43 4.77
N TYR A 83 -1.33 11.03 5.89
CA TYR A 83 -2.78 10.99 6.07
C TYR A 83 -3.38 12.40 5.96
N SER A 84 -4.39 12.54 5.10
CA SER A 84 -5.16 13.77 4.93
C SER A 84 -6.65 13.45 4.86
N ALA A 85 -7.31 13.40 6.03
CA ALA A 85 -8.73 13.10 6.18
C ALA A 85 -9.60 13.89 5.18
N TYR A 86 -9.33 15.19 5.06
CA TYR A 86 -10.04 16.10 4.14
C TYR A 86 -10.04 15.64 2.67
N LYS A 87 -9.00 14.96 2.21
CA LYS A 87 -8.92 14.46 0.83
C LYS A 87 -9.74 13.20 0.65
N ILE A 88 -9.83 12.35 1.67
CA ILE A 88 -10.53 11.06 1.63
C ILE A 88 -12.04 11.26 1.48
N ASP A 89 -12.60 12.23 2.19
CA ASP A 89 -14.04 12.56 2.12
C ASP A 89 -14.48 13.01 0.72
N LYS A 90 -13.54 13.45 -0.12
CA LYS A 90 -13.78 13.92 -1.49
C LYS A 90 -13.61 12.84 -2.55
N ILE A 91 -13.27 11.62 -2.16
CA ILE A 91 -13.01 10.52 -3.09
C ILE A 91 -14.33 9.91 -3.53
N ASP A 92 -14.57 9.95 -4.84
CA ASP A 92 -15.65 9.21 -5.47
C ASP A 92 -15.34 7.71 -5.47
N ARG A 93 -15.82 7.00 -4.43
CA ARG A 93 -15.60 5.55 -4.23
C ARG A 93 -16.16 4.69 -5.36
N SER A 94 -17.06 5.20 -6.21
CA SER A 94 -17.57 4.47 -7.37
C SER A 94 -16.52 4.26 -8.47
N LYS A 95 -15.44 5.05 -8.46
CA LYS A 95 -14.32 4.97 -9.40
C LYS A 95 -13.16 4.12 -8.91
N LEU A 96 -13.33 3.50 -7.75
CA LEU A 96 -12.29 2.75 -7.08
C LEU A 96 -12.24 1.33 -7.65
N ASP A 97 -11.07 0.88 -8.07
CA ASP A 97 -10.87 -0.51 -8.46
C ASP A 97 -10.97 -1.39 -7.21
N MET A 98 -12.17 -1.93 -6.98
CA MET A 98 -12.49 -2.71 -5.80
C MET A 98 -11.66 -3.99 -5.69
N ALA A 99 -11.20 -4.58 -6.80
CA ALA A 99 -10.35 -5.77 -6.75
C ALA A 99 -8.99 -5.43 -6.14
N THR A 100 -8.35 -4.35 -6.61
CA THR A 100 -7.08 -3.86 -6.06
C THR A 100 -7.23 -3.43 -4.60
N TYR A 101 -8.31 -2.72 -4.27
CA TYR A 101 -8.60 -2.31 -2.90
C TYR A 101 -8.71 -3.48 -1.93
N MET A 102 -9.55 -4.47 -2.25
CA MET A 102 -9.79 -5.62 -1.39
C MET A 102 -8.52 -6.46 -1.24
N LYS A 103 -7.73 -6.60 -2.31
CA LYS A 103 -6.43 -7.27 -2.23
C LYS A 103 -5.47 -6.51 -1.30
N SER A 104 -5.27 -5.21 -1.49
CA SER A 104 -4.38 -4.41 -0.64
C SER A 104 -4.82 -4.38 0.83
N TYR A 105 -6.13 -4.35 1.08
CA TYR A 105 -6.67 -4.42 2.44
C TYR A 105 -6.42 -5.79 3.08
N SER A 106 -6.61 -6.86 2.33
CA SER A 106 -6.29 -8.22 2.77
C SER A 106 -4.80 -8.42 3.03
N ASP A 107 -3.93 -7.92 2.16
CA ASP A 107 -2.48 -7.98 2.32
C ASP A 107 -2.04 -7.21 3.58
N CYS A 108 -2.73 -6.11 3.90
CA CYS A 108 -2.53 -5.37 5.14
C CYS A 108 -3.00 -6.16 6.38
N LEU A 109 -4.19 -6.76 6.35
CA LEU A 109 -4.74 -7.51 7.49
C LEU A 109 -4.01 -8.82 7.80
N LEU A 110 -3.61 -9.58 6.78
CA LEU A 110 -3.15 -10.96 6.93
C LEU A 110 -1.62 -11.09 7.05
N SER A 111 -0.89 -9.98 6.98
CA SER A 111 0.57 -10.00 7.10
C SER A 111 0.99 -9.94 8.57
N GLU A 112 1.53 -11.04 9.10
CA GLU A 112 2.15 -11.08 10.43
C GLU A 112 3.25 -10.01 10.58
N GLU A 113 3.98 -9.76 9.49
CA GLU A 113 5.00 -8.72 9.43
C GLU A 113 4.40 -7.33 9.63
N PHE A 114 3.26 -7.06 8.98
CA PHE A 114 2.56 -5.79 9.14
C PHE A 114 1.99 -5.64 10.55
N ALA A 115 1.32 -6.65 11.09
CA ALA A 115 0.78 -6.63 12.45
C ALA A 115 1.89 -6.35 13.49
N GLY A 116 3.04 -7.02 13.36
CA GLY A 116 4.20 -6.77 14.21
C GLY A 116 4.80 -5.36 14.07
N LYS A 117 4.80 -4.80 12.86
CA LYS A 117 5.24 -3.40 12.61
C LYS A 117 4.23 -2.39 13.16
N LEU A 118 2.94 -2.61 12.94
CA LEU A 118 1.87 -1.74 13.41
C LEU A 118 1.82 -1.70 14.94
N ASN A 119 2.00 -2.83 15.63
CA ASN A 119 2.07 -2.88 17.08
C ASN A 119 3.27 -2.08 17.63
N LYS A 120 4.42 -2.10 16.95
CA LYS A 120 5.56 -1.24 17.30
C LYS A 120 5.26 0.25 17.10
N ILE A 121 4.54 0.61 16.03
CA ILE A 121 4.14 1.99 15.76
C ILE A 121 3.15 2.48 16.82
N ALA A 122 2.14 1.68 17.15
CA ALA A 122 1.18 1.99 18.20
C ALA A 122 1.89 2.30 19.54
N LYS A 123 2.79 1.41 19.98
CA LYS A 123 3.56 1.60 21.22
C LYS A 123 4.43 2.85 21.23
N LYS A 124 4.97 3.25 20.07
CA LYS A 124 5.74 4.50 19.92
C LYS A 124 4.87 5.73 20.14
N ASN A 125 3.59 5.64 19.81
CA ASN A 125 2.60 6.72 19.93
C ASN A 125 1.72 6.55 21.19
N ASP A 126 2.24 5.89 22.23
CA ASP A 126 1.54 5.64 23.50
C ASP A 126 0.15 4.97 23.35
N TYR A 127 -0.04 4.17 22.29
CA TYR A 127 -1.23 3.36 22.06
C TYR A 127 -0.91 1.88 22.27
N GLU A 128 -1.77 1.18 23.02
CA GLU A 128 -1.73 -0.27 23.15
C GLU A 128 -3.00 -0.84 22.51
N PHE A 129 -2.81 -1.70 21.50
CA PHE A 129 -3.91 -2.54 21.04
C PHE A 129 -4.36 -3.40 22.23
N PRO A 130 -5.67 -3.54 22.49
CA PRO A 130 -6.08 -4.50 23.49
C PRO A 130 -5.64 -5.89 23.07
N GLU A 131 -5.36 -6.69 24.07
CA GLU A 131 -5.11 -8.11 23.88
C GLU A 131 -6.40 -8.73 23.31
N GLU A 132 -6.38 -9.17 22.05
CA GLU A 132 -7.41 -10.05 21.51
C GLU A 132 -7.24 -11.42 22.19
N ASP A 133 -8.30 -11.92 22.82
CA ASP A 133 -8.45 -13.34 23.23
C ASP A 133 -8.45 -14.27 22.01
#